data_AF-A0A6M5XZ34-F1
#
_entry.id   AF-A0A6M5XZ34-F1
#
_cell.length_a   1.000
_cell.length_b   1.000
_cell.length_c   1.000
_cell.angle_alpha   90.00
_cell.angle_beta   90.00
_cell.angle_gamma   90.00
#
_symmetry.space_group_name_H-M   'P 1'
#
loop_
_entity.id
_entity.type
_entity.pdbx_description
1 polymer ?
#
loop_
_entity_poly.entity_id
_entity_poly.type
_entity_poly.pdbx_seq_one_letter_code
_entity_poly.pdbx_strand_id
1 'polypeptide(L)'
;MTADYTEAAVCHVDDLVDGELKTVSIGDTEVLLARAEGQYYALHPKCTHYQGPLVKGLLHGNRLICPWHNACFDVRTGYRLEAPALNGLPTHEVRIEHDQVFVRLTTDKESLENPLATPDESNEEMYVIIGSGGAAAFAAEGLREGGFTGRIIMVTESQEGPYDRPNCSKNFLQGNAPDEWMPLRGQQFYKDYGITIRTGQRVVALDAGMKQLKLASGETISYDKALVCPGGVPNRFPVPGVDLDGIYTLRTLNDSRMLRTLGQQGKRVVIIGSSFIGLEGAMSLRKLGSEVDVVGREKTPFEAILGEKIGRLIQHWHEQDGIRFHLGRTVQRFEGEGTVREVVLDNGERLPADFVLLGLGVTPKTDFFNGVSLEKDGGVCTDQYLNVTDNLYAAGDIVHYPVADGLQRIEHWKVAGQQGHIAGLNMAGKEIPYQDVPFFWTNQQGKRINYVGHADQFNEIIYDGNPETDESFLAFYVQNGHIKAVAGLKRDQDVIAIREIMQEGRMPSAETIRNGIVWTDELKKA
;
A
#
# COMPACT_ATOMS: atom_id res chain seq x y z
N MET A 1 38.34 15.88 -16.92
CA MET A 1 38.81 16.24 -15.57
C MET A 1 38.93 14.94 -14.81
N THR A 2 40.07 14.70 -14.16
CA THR A 2 40.35 13.50 -13.35
C THR A 2 39.16 13.21 -12.45
N ALA A 3 38.62 12.00 -12.56
CA ALA A 3 37.47 11.58 -11.79
C ALA A 3 37.82 11.60 -10.29
N ASP A 4 37.15 12.46 -9.54
CA ASP A 4 37.19 12.44 -8.07
C ASP A 4 36.44 11.18 -7.60
N TYR A 5 37.10 10.03 -7.71
CA TYR A 5 36.62 8.80 -7.09
C TYR A 5 36.98 8.88 -5.61
N THR A 6 35.97 9.03 -4.76
CA THR A 6 36.14 8.89 -3.31
C THR A 6 36.02 7.41 -2.96
N GLU A 7 37.13 6.81 -2.53
CA GLU A 7 37.21 5.42 -2.07
C GLU A 7 37.72 5.40 -0.63
N ALA A 8 37.14 4.56 0.21
CA ALA A 8 37.58 4.38 1.60
C ALA A 8 37.47 2.91 2.02
N ALA A 9 38.39 2.48 2.90
CA ALA A 9 38.21 1.26 3.68
C ALA A 9 37.09 1.50 4.71
N VAL A 10 36.06 0.66 4.70
CA VAL A 10 34.84 0.86 5.50
C VAL A 10 34.67 -0.16 6.63
N CYS A 11 35.24 -1.36 6.52
CA CYS A 11 35.23 -2.39 7.55
C CYS A 11 36.23 -3.52 7.27
N HIS A 12 36.50 -4.35 8.29
CA HIS A 12 37.17 -5.65 8.08
C HIS A 12 36.21 -6.64 7.40
N VAL A 13 36.73 -7.62 6.67
CA VAL A 13 35.92 -8.68 6.02
C VAL A 13 35.19 -9.59 7.02
N ASP A 14 35.49 -9.51 8.31
CA ASP A 14 34.85 -10.29 9.38
C ASP A 14 33.83 -9.47 10.19
N ASP A 15 33.67 -8.18 9.87
CA ASP A 15 32.77 -7.29 10.61
C ASP A 15 31.28 -7.50 10.28
N LEU A 16 30.98 -8.16 9.16
CA LEU A 16 29.63 -8.57 8.77
C LEU A 16 29.64 -10.05 8.42
N VAL A 17 28.58 -10.76 8.79
CA VAL A 17 28.26 -12.09 8.24
C VAL A 17 27.11 -12.01 7.22
N ASP A 18 26.93 -13.06 6.42
CA ASP A 18 25.86 -13.10 5.42
C ASP A 18 24.48 -12.85 6.04
N GLY A 19 23.68 -12.01 5.39
CA GLY A 19 22.39 -11.53 5.88
C GLY A 19 22.46 -10.27 6.76
N GLU A 20 23.66 -9.74 7.04
CA GLU A 20 23.82 -8.52 7.82
C GLU A 20 23.93 -7.24 6.98
N LEU A 21 23.55 -6.14 7.62
CA LEU A 21 23.50 -4.80 7.08
C LEU A 21 24.27 -3.85 8.00
N LYS A 22 25.05 -2.94 7.42
CA LYS A 22 25.80 -1.91 8.17
C LYS A 22 25.79 -0.60 7.40
N THR A 23 25.45 0.50 8.07
CA THR A 23 25.67 1.84 7.51
C THR A 23 27.11 2.25 7.76
N VAL A 24 27.77 2.72 6.71
CA VAL A 24 29.15 3.24 6.74
C VAL A 24 29.18 4.64 6.11
N SER A 25 30.19 5.43 6.45
CA SER A 25 30.36 6.79 5.92
C SER A 25 31.63 6.89 5.08
N ILE A 26 31.52 7.52 3.92
CA ILE A 26 32.64 7.80 3.01
C ILE A 26 32.63 9.31 2.78
N GLY A 27 33.46 10.04 3.52
CA GLY A 27 33.32 11.49 3.64
C GLY A 27 31.96 11.83 4.27
N ASP A 28 31.17 12.66 3.58
CA ASP A 28 29.83 13.08 4.01
C ASP A 28 28.69 12.18 3.47
N THR A 29 29.03 11.15 2.69
CA THR A 29 28.04 10.24 2.08
C THR A 29 27.85 8.99 2.94
N GLU A 30 26.60 8.72 3.33
CA GLU A 30 26.21 7.45 3.96
C GLU A 30 25.97 6.38 2.90
N VAL A 31 26.45 5.16 3.16
CA VAL A 31 26.30 3.98 2.32
C VAL A 31 25.81 2.81 3.17
N LEU A 32 24.90 2.01 2.63
CA LEU A 32 24.51 0.73 3.21
C LEU A 32 25.40 -0.37 2.63
N LEU A 33 26.19 -0.98 3.48
CA LEU A 33 26.90 -2.20 3.21
C LEU A 33 26.00 -3.40 3.53
N ALA A 34 25.88 -4.33 2.60
CA ALA A 34 25.15 -5.58 2.72
C ALA A 34 26.11 -6.73 2.46
N ARG A 35 25.99 -7.83 3.22
CA ARG A 35 26.73 -9.05 2.92
C ARG A 35 25.75 -10.17 2.55
N ALA A 36 25.90 -10.74 1.36
CA ALA A 36 25.06 -11.84 0.87
C ALA A 36 25.89 -12.77 -0.01
N GLU A 37 25.67 -14.08 0.14
CA GLU A 37 26.33 -15.13 -0.66
C GLU A 37 27.87 -15.02 -0.64
N GLY A 38 28.43 -14.67 0.52
CA GLY A 38 29.86 -14.46 0.72
C GLY A 38 30.44 -13.22 0.04
N GLN A 39 29.61 -12.36 -0.55
CA GLN A 39 30.01 -11.13 -1.23
C GLN A 39 29.51 -9.88 -0.50
N TYR A 40 30.18 -8.76 -0.72
CA TYR A 40 29.81 -7.46 -0.19
C TYR A 40 29.20 -6.57 -1.27
N TYR A 41 28.11 -5.89 -0.94
CA TYR A 41 27.39 -4.96 -1.79
C TYR A 41 27.22 -3.62 -1.09
N ALA A 42 27.33 -2.53 -1.83
CA ALA A 42 27.20 -1.17 -1.31
C ALA A 42 26.08 -0.44 -2.06
N LEU A 43 25.10 0.07 -1.33
CA LEU A 43 23.89 0.69 -1.86
C LEU A 43 23.54 1.98 -1.14
N HIS A 44 22.66 2.79 -1.76
CA HIS A 44 22.04 3.92 -1.07
C HIS A 44 21.29 3.46 0.21
N PRO A 45 21.45 4.14 1.37
CA PRO A 45 21.02 3.60 2.67
C PRO A 45 19.55 3.82 3.03
N LYS A 46 18.80 4.55 2.22
CA LYS A 46 17.39 4.88 2.48
C LYS A 46 16.49 4.30 1.40
N CYS A 47 15.32 3.83 1.81
CA CYS A 47 14.32 3.31 0.89
C CYS A 47 13.76 4.45 0.03
N THR A 48 13.75 4.29 -1.29
CA THR A 48 13.22 5.26 -2.26
C THR A 48 11.71 5.52 -2.18
N HIS A 49 10.96 4.75 -1.38
CA HIS A 49 9.54 5.02 -1.14
C HIS A 49 9.38 6.25 -0.22
N TYR A 50 9.63 6.10 1.09
CA TYR A 50 9.52 7.19 2.08
C TYR A 50 10.79 7.37 2.91
N GLN A 51 11.97 7.12 2.34
CA GLN A 51 13.26 7.37 3.01
C GLN A 51 13.50 6.51 4.27
N GLY A 52 12.86 5.35 4.36
CA GLY A 52 13.02 4.44 5.50
C GLY A 52 14.47 3.92 5.63
N PRO A 53 15.05 3.85 6.83
CA PRO A 53 16.45 3.47 7.04
C PRO A 53 16.63 1.97 6.78
N LEU A 54 17.25 1.61 5.66
CA LEU A 54 17.33 0.21 5.22
C LEU A 54 18.19 -0.66 6.12
N VAL A 55 19.13 -0.09 6.87
CA VAL A 55 19.90 -0.80 7.91
C VAL A 55 19.02 -1.39 9.01
N LYS A 56 17.82 -0.85 9.23
CA LYS A 56 16.83 -1.41 10.18
C LYS A 56 15.90 -2.44 9.53
N GLY A 57 16.06 -2.68 8.23
CA GLY A 57 15.36 -3.70 7.47
C GLY A 57 15.89 -5.09 7.73
N LEU A 58 15.65 -5.98 6.78
CA LEU A 58 16.12 -7.36 6.81
C LEU A 58 16.63 -7.75 5.44
N LEU A 59 17.74 -8.49 5.40
CA LEU A 59 18.31 -9.08 4.19
C LEU A 59 18.06 -10.59 4.21
N HIS A 60 17.31 -11.08 3.23
CA HIS A 60 17.01 -12.50 3.05
C HIS A 60 17.51 -12.98 1.68
N GLY A 61 18.57 -13.79 1.66
CA GLY A 61 19.34 -14.04 0.44
C GLY A 61 19.84 -12.71 -0.15
N ASN A 62 19.43 -12.40 -1.38
CA ASN A 62 19.75 -11.12 -2.04
C ASN A 62 18.65 -10.06 -1.91
N ARG A 63 17.57 -10.35 -1.18
CA ARG A 63 16.39 -9.49 -1.06
C ARG A 63 16.53 -8.60 0.16
N LEU A 64 16.70 -7.30 -0.06
CA LEU A 64 16.70 -6.28 0.98
C LEU A 64 15.29 -5.72 1.16
N ILE A 65 14.67 -6.00 2.32
CA ILE A 65 13.30 -5.61 2.63
C ILE A 65 13.29 -4.41 3.58
N CYS A 66 12.58 -3.35 3.18
CA CYS A 66 12.42 -2.12 3.94
C CYS A 66 11.58 -2.33 5.22
N PRO A 67 12.03 -1.79 6.38
CA PRO A 67 11.36 -1.98 7.67
C PRO A 67 10.00 -1.28 7.77
N TRP A 68 9.73 -0.28 6.94
CA TRP A 68 8.53 0.54 7.09
C TRP A 68 7.35 0.01 6.29
N HIS A 69 7.56 -0.23 5.00
CA HIS A 69 6.47 -0.57 4.08
C HIS A 69 6.79 -1.80 3.22
N ASN A 70 7.84 -2.54 3.56
CA ASN A 70 8.26 -3.78 2.91
C ASN A 70 8.46 -3.65 1.39
N ALA A 71 8.94 -2.48 0.93
CA ALA A 71 9.55 -2.37 -0.39
C ALA A 71 10.78 -3.29 -0.44
N CYS A 72 11.01 -3.94 -1.58
CA CYS A 72 12.05 -4.95 -1.73
C CYS A 72 13.01 -4.58 -2.85
N PHE A 73 14.31 -4.81 -2.64
CA PHE A 73 15.38 -4.50 -3.59
C PHE A 73 16.35 -5.67 -3.71
N ASP A 74 16.95 -5.85 -4.89
CA ASP A 74 18.05 -6.79 -5.09
C ASP A 74 19.37 -6.11 -4.73
N VAL A 75 20.08 -6.59 -3.70
CA VAL A 75 21.33 -5.95 -3.24
C VAL A 75 22.45 -5.95 -4.29
N ARG A 76 22.39 -6.86 -5.28
CA ARG A 76 23.44 -7.03 -6.29
C ARG A 76 23.36 -5.96 -7.37
N THR A 77 22.14 -5.57 -7.73
CA THR A 77 21.86 -4.64 -8.83
C THR A 77 21.32 -3.29 -8.34
N GLY A 78 20.77 -3.27 -7.12
CA GLY A 78 20.01 -2.15 -6.59
C GLY A 78 18.59 -2.07 -7.11
N TYR A 79 18.19 -2.87 -8.10
CA TYR A 79 16.86 -2.74 -8.70
C TYR A 79 15.75 -3.09 -7.72
N ARG A 80 14.62 -2.39 -7.87
CA ARG A 80 13.41 -2.67 -7.11
C ARG A 80 12.83 -4.00 -7.56
N LEU A 81 12.57 -4.88 -6.59
CA LEU A 81 11.89 -6.15 -6.77
C LEU A 81 10.39 -6.07 -6.49
N GLU A 82 9.98 -5.28 -5.49
CA GLU A 82 8.56 -5.14 -5.12
C GLU A 82 8.18 -3.69 -4.81
N ALA A 83 6.92 -3.36 -5.12
CA ALA A 83 6.21 -2.21 -4.56
C ALA A 83 6.33 -2.19 -3.02
N PRO A 84 6.22 -1.03 -2.35
CA PRO A 84 5.77 0.25 -2.89
C PRO A 84 6.86 1.22 -3.38
N ALA A 85 8.14 0.84 -3.30
CA ALA A 85 9.17 1.68 -3.92
C ALA A 85 8.91 1.77 -5.42
N LEU A 86 9.16 2.94 -6.00
CA LEU A 86 9.03 3.16 -7.43
C LEU A 86 10.38 3.02 -8.13
N ASN A 87 11.46 3.45 -7.49
CA ASN A 87 12.83 3.30 -8.00
C ASN A 87 13.61 2.30 -7.16
N GLY A 88 14.62 1.66 -7.74
CA GLY A 88 15.68 0.97 -7.04
C GLY A 88 16.67 1.90 -6.33
N LEU A 89 17.70 1.31 -5.75
CA LEU A 89 18.77 1.93 -5.00
C LEU A 89 20.02 2.02 -5.87
N PRO A 90 20.67 3.19 -5.98
CA PRO A 90 21.98 3.29 -6.57
C PRO A 90 23.00 2.41 -5.86
N THR A 91 23.91 1.80 -6.61
CA THR A 91 24.96 0.91 -6.11
C THR A 91 26.34 1.53 -6.28
N HIS A 92 27.27 1.12 -5.42
CA HIS A 92 28.66 1.54 -5.42
C HIS A 92 29.59 0.36 -5.64
N GLU A 93 30.79 0.62 -6.14
CA GLU A 93 31.80 -0.41 -6.37
C GLU A 93 32.37 -0.89 -5.02
N VAL A 94 32.47 -2.20 -4.85
CA VAL A 94 33.06 -2.83 -3.67
C VAL A 94 34.29 -3.64 -4.07
N ARG A 95 35.36 -3.53 -3.29
CA ARG A 95 36.62 -4.24 -3.51
C ARG A 95 37.18 -4.72 -2.17
N ILE A 96 37.75 -5.92 -2.14
CA ILE A 96 38.43 -6.45 -0.95
C ILE A 96 39.94 -6.41 -1.18
N GLU A 97 40.69 -5.90 -0.22
CA GLU A 97 42.15 -5.87 -0.25
C GLU A 97 42.71 -6.02 1.17
N HIS A 98 43.64 -6.96 1.39
CA HIS A 98 44.25 -7.20 2.70
C HIS A 98 43.23 -7.28 3.85
N ASP A 99 42.17 -8.10 3.67
CA ASP A 99 41.10 -8.31 4.66
C ASP A 99 40.28 -7.04 5.00
N GLN A 100 40.39 -5.98 4.19
CA GLN A 100 39.57 -4.78 4.29
C GLN A 100 38.58 -4.70 3.12
N VAL A 101 37.36 -4.28 3.43
CA VAL A 101 36.33 -3.95 2.45
C VAL A 101 36.48 -2.46 2.11
N PHE A 102 36.69 -2.17 0.84
CA PHE A 102 36.72 -0.84 0.26
C PHE A 102 35.44 -0.58 -0.52
N VAL A 103 34.90 0.63 -0.39
CA VAL A 103 33.78 1.10 -1.19
C VAL A 103 34.22 2.34 -1.95
N ARG A 104 33.93 2.36 -3.25
CA ARG A 104 34.14 3.51 -4.13
C ARG A 104 32.81 4.08 -4.55
N LEU A 105 32.58 5.36 -4.25
CA LEU A 105 31.40 6.08 -4.67
C LEU A 105 31.38 6.25 -6.20
N THR A 106 30.29 5.82 -6.82
CA THR A 106 30.07 5.81 -8.28
C THR A 106 29.05 6.85 -8.74
N THR A 107 28.23 7.35 -7.82
CA THR A 107 27.15 8.31 -8.09
C THR A 107 26.71 9.00 -6.80
N ASP A 108 26.17 10.21 -6.94
CA ASP A 108 25.51 11.00 -5.90
C ASP A 108 23.98 10.86 -5.93
N LYS A 109 23.44 10.05 -6.85
CA LYS A 109 22.00 9.83 -6.96
C LYS A 109 21.47 9.10 -5.73
N GLU A 110 20.24 9.40 -5.36
CA GLU A 110 19.50 8.73 -4.28
C GLU A 110 18.52 7.67 -4.78
N SER A 111 18.33 7.57 -6.10
CA SER A 111 17.43 6.59 -6.72
C SER A 111 17.96 6.10 -8.06
N LEU A 112 17.58 4.86 -8.40
CA LEU A 112 17.95 4.17 -9.63
C LEU A 112 16.65 3.70 -10.32
N GLU A 113 16.40 4.12 -11.55
CA GLU A 113 15.27 3.58 -12.30
C GLU A 113 15.55 2.12 -12.70
N ASN A 114 14.51 1.29 -12.63
CA ASN A 114 14.59 -0.07 -13.17
C ASN A 114 14.76 -0.03 -14.70
N PRO A 115 15.30 -1.09 -15.33
CA PRO A 115 15.39 -1.16 -16.79
C PRO A 115 14.00 -1.19 -17.44
N LEU A 116 13.70 -0.17 -18.25
CA LEU A 116 12.40 0.00 -18.90
C LEU A 116 12.60 0.05 -20.43
N ALA A 117 11.79 -0.70 -21.17
CA ALA A 117 11.76 -0.59 -22.62
C ALA A 117 11.25 0.80 -23.04
N THR A 118 11.86 1.36 -24.08
CA THR A 118 11.39 2.60 -24.70
C THR A 118 10.30 2.30 -25.73
N PRO A 119 9.38 3.25 -25.99
CA PRO A 119 8.39 3.08 -27.03
C PRO A 119 9.05 2.89 -28.42
N ASP A 120 8.47 2.01 -29.24
CA ASP A 120 8.85 1.76 -30.62
C ASP A 120 7.65 2.09 -31.52
N GLU A 121 7.78 3.10 -32.37
CA GLU A 121 6.70 3.56 -33.26
C GLU A 121 6.27 2.50 -34.28
N SER A 122 7.10 1.49 -34.55
CA SER A 122 6.73 0.37 -35.43
C SER A 122 5.84 -0.67 -34.75
N ASN A 123 5.76 -0.66 -33.41
CA ASN A 123 4.85 -1.53 -32.67
C ASN A 123 3.47 -0.85 -32.53
N GLU A 124 2.54 -1.26 -33.38
CA GLU A 124 1.19 -0.69 -33.43
C GLU A 124 0.25 -1.19 -32.32
N GLU A 125 0.63 -2.23 -31.57
CA GLU A 125 -0.18 -2.78 -30.47
C GLU A 125 -0.52 -1.68 -29.46
N MET A 126 -1.76 -1.71 -28.96
CA MET A 126 -2.26 -0.78 -27.96
C MET A 126 -2.79 -1.53 -26.74
N TYR A 127 -2.13 -1.32 -25.59
CA TYR A 127 -2.59 -1.83 -24.31
C TYR A 127 -3.21 -0.71 -23.49
N VAL A 128 -4.38 -0.98 -22.91
CA VAL A 128 -5.16 0.01 -22.17
C VAL A 128 -5.21 -0.34 -20.68
N ILE A 129 -5.00 0.66 -19.83
CA ILE A 129 -5.13 0.54 -18.38
C ILE A 129 -6.32 1.39 -17.92
N ILE A 130 -7.33 0.77 -17.33
CA ILE A 130 -8.55 1.42 -16.85
C ILE A 130 -8.39 1.69 -15.35
N GLY A 131 -8.24 2.96 -14.99
CA GLY A 131 -7.93 3.44 -13.65
C GLY A 131 -6.60 4.20 -13.60
N SER A 132 -6.38 4.96 -12.53
CA SER A 132 -5.13 5.71 -12.26
C SER A 132 -4.68 5.58 -10.80
N GLY A 133 -4.86 4.40 -10.20
CA GLY A 133 -4.37 4.11 -8.84
C GLY A 133 -2.93 3.59 -8.83
N GLY A 134 -2.50 3.07 -7.66
CA GLY A 134 -1.20 2.40 -7.51
C GLY A 134 -1.04 1.24 -8.50
N ALA A 135 -2.06 0.37 -8.60
CA ALA A 135 -2.07 -0.72 -9.58
C ALA A 135 -1.81 -0.26 -11.02
N ALA A 136 -2.45 0.84 -11.45
CA ALA A 136 -2.28 1.38 -12.79
C ALA A 136 -0.85 1.89 -13.06
N ALA A 137 -0.25 2.59 -12.08
CA ALA A 137 1.11 3.08 -12.19
C ALA A 137 2.12 1.92 -12.30
N PHE A 138 2.04 0.96 -11.38
CA PHE A 138 2.92 -0.20 -11.36
C PHE A 138 2.72 -1.12 -12.57
N ALA A 139 1.51 -1.20 -13.13
CA ALA A 139 1.25 -1.94 -14.36
C ALA A 139 1.89 -1.30 -15.60
N ALA A 140 1.83 0.03 -15.71
CA ALA A 140 2.49 0.74 -16.80
C ALA A 140 4.02 0.52 -16.76
N GLU A 141 4.60 0.52 -15.56
CA GLU A 141 6.01 0.14 -15.37
C GLU A 141 6.24 -1.33 -15.71
N GLY A 142 5.45 -2.25 -15.18
CA GLY A 142 5.56 -3.69 -15.44
C GLY A 142 5.49 -4.03 -16.93
N LEU A 143 4.69 -3.31 -17.72
CA LEU A 143 4.67 -3.44 -19.18
C LEU A 143 6.02 -3.09 -19.81
N ARG A 144 6.60 -1.94 -19.44
CA ARG A 144 7.90 -1.50 -19.98
C ARG A 144 9.05 -2.37 -19.48
N GLU A 145 9.06 -2.79 -18.21
CA GLU A 145 10.02 -3.75 -17.68
C GLU A 145 9.89 -5.12 -18.35
N GLY A 146 8.65 -5.48 -18.70
CA GLY A 146 8.34 -6.68 -19.45
C GLY A 146 8.84 -6.68 -20.89
N GLY A 147 9.24 -5.51 -21.41
CA GLY A 147 9.73 -5.35 -22.78
C GLY A 147 8.65 -4.92 -23.78
N PHE A 148 7.44 -4.55 -23.34
CA PHE A 148 6.43 -4.04 -24.25
C PHE A 148 6.84 -2.67 -24.77
N THR A 149 6.91 -2.53 -26.10
CA THR A 149 7.33 -1.29 -26.78
C THR A 149 6.16 -0.54 -27.44
N GLY A 150 4.97 -1.15 -27.53
CA GLY A 150 3.79 -0.55 -28.14
C GLY A 150 3.16 0.59 -27.32
N ARG A 151 1.96 0.99 -27.70
CA ARG A 151 1.24 2.13 -27.11
C ARG A 151 0.59 1.74 -25.79
N ILE A 152 0.80 2.54 -24.75
CA ILE A 152 0.12 2.39 -23.45
C ILE A 152 -0.81 3.59 -23.26
N ILE A 153 -2.11 3.33 -23.07
CA ILE A 153 -3.09 4.36 -22.72
C ILE A 153 -3.70 4.06 -21.36
N MET A 154 -3.50 4.96 -20.41
CA MET A 154 -4.18 4.96 -19.12
C MET A 154 -5.42 5.86 -19.19
N VAL A 155 -6.59 5.34 -18.83
CA VAL A 155 -7.86 6.06 -18.87
C VAL A 155 -8.42 6.20 -17.45
N THR A 156 -8.76 7.41 -17.05
CA THR A 156 -9.29 7.67 -15.69
C THR A 156 -10.32 8.78 -15.68
N GLU A 157 -11.35 8.64 -14.85
CA GLU A 157 -12.32 9.72 -14.58
C GLU A 157 -11.72 10.84 -13.73
N SER A 158 -10.60 10.58 -13.04
CA SER A 158 -9.91 11.57 -12.24
C SER A 158 -9.31 12.65 -13.15
N GLN A 159 -9.24 13.88 -12.64
CA GLN A 159 -8.47 14.96 -13.27
C GLN A 159 -6.96 14.80 -13.04
N GLU A 160 -6.58 13.92 -12.13
CA GLU A 160 -5.19 13.68 -11.72
C GLU A 160 -4.67 12.37 -12.32
N GLY A 161 -3.37 12.34 -12.65
CA GLY A 161 -2.66 11.09 -12.93
C GLY A 161 -2.49 10.21 -11.68
N PRO A 162 -1.72 9.12 -11.73
CA PRO A 162 -1.47 8.30 -10.55
C PRO A 162 -0.80 9.04 -9.40
N TYR A 163 -1.37 8.90 -8.21
CA TYR A 163 -0.87 9.51 -6.97
C TYR A 163 -0.95 8.56 -5.78
N ASP A 164 -0.22 8.93 -4.73
CA ASP A 164 -0.07 8.22 -3.46
C ASP A 164 -1.33 8.37 -2.57
N ARG A 165 -2.33 7.52 -2.80
CA ARG A 165 -3.60 7.53 -2.07
C ARG A 165 -3.48 7.35 -0.54
N PRO A 166 -2.59 6.51 0.01
CA PRO A 166 -2.37 6.44 1.46
C PRO A 166 -2.15 7.78 2.16
N ASN A 167 -1.55 8.76 1.47
CA ASN A 167 -1.33 10.10 2.02
C ASN A 167 -2.62 10.94 2.13
N CYS A 168 -3.68 10.62 1.37
CA CYS A 168 -4.94 11.37 1.40
C CYS A 168 -5.65 11.36 2.76
N SER A 169 -5.37 10.40 3.65
CA SER A 169 -5.87 10.37 5.02
C SER A 169 -4.81 10.70 6.07
N LYS A 170 -3.55 10.95 5.66
CA LYS A 170 -2.38 11.06 6.52
C LYS A 170 -1.66 12.40 6.31
N ASN A 171 -0.38 12.38 5.93
CA ASN A 171 0.47 13.57 5.89
C ASN A 171 -0.08 14.66 4.95
N PHE A 172 -0.69 14.29 3.82
CA PHE A 172 -1.27 15.28 2.91
C PHE A 172 -2.49 15.96 3.52
N LEU A 173 -3.40 15.19 4.12
CA LEU A 173 -4.55 15.74 4.84
C LEU A 173 -4.09 16.65 5.99
N GLN A 174 -3.08 16.23 6.75
CA GLN A 174 -2.49 17.00 7.85
C GLN A 174 -1.74 18.27 7.39
N GLY A 175 -1.52 18.46 6.08
CA GLY A 175 -0.77 19.60 5.55
C GLY A 175 0.75 19.46 5.65
N ASN A 176 1.26 18.26 6.00
CA ASN A 176 2.69 17.96 6.13
C ASN A 176 3.32 17.47 4.82
N ALA A 177 2.51 16.94 3.89
CA ALA A 177 2.96 16.60 2.55
C ALA A 177 2.49 17.68 1.55
N PRO A 178 3.41 18.33 0.82
CA PRO A 178 3.05 19.30 -0.21
C PRO A 178 2.48 18.59 -1.44
N ASP A 179 1.76 19.32 -2.30
CA ASP A 179 1.05 18.73 -3.46
C ASP A 179 1.99 18.01 -4.43
N GLU A 180 3.25 18.44 -4.53
CA GLU A 180 4.27 17.84 -5.41
C GLU A 180 4.73 16.46 -4.96
N TRP A 181 4.48 16.07 -3.71
CA TRP A 181 4.74 14.71 -3.21
C TRP A 181 3.68 13.69 -3.61
N MET A 182 2.49 14.15 -4.02
CA MET A 182 1.38 13.25 -4.28
C MET A 182 1.56 12.41 -5.56
N PRO A 183 1.98 12.96 -6.72
CA PRO A 183 2.16 12.18 -7.94
C PRO A 183 3.17 11.04 -7.73
N LEU A 184 2.83 9.82 -8.18
CA LEU A 184 3.77 8.69 -8.13
C LEU A 184 4.94 8.92 -9.09
N ARG A 185 4.67 9.47 -10.28
CA ARG A 185 5.70 9.85 -11.25
C ARG A 185 5.47 11.27 -11.74
N GLY A 186 6.57 11.95 -12.05
CA GLY A 186 6.52 13.23 -12.76
C GLY A 186 6.02 13.04 -14.20
N GLN A 187 5.47 14.10 -14.80
CA GLN A 187 4.95 14.06 -16.18
C GLN A 187 6.01 13.63 -17.20
N GLN A 188 7.28 13.94 -16.96
CA GLN A 188 8.38 13.60 -17.87
C GLN A 188 8.55 12.09 -18.01
N PHE A 189 8.44 11.33 -16.91
CA PHE A 189 8.49 9.87 -16.93
C PHE A 189 7.48 9.27 -17.92
N TYR A 190 6.22 9.72 -17.86
CA TYR A 190 5.19 9.20 -18.76
C TYR A 190 5.46 9.56 -20.22
N LYS A 191 6.07 10.72 -20.49
CA LYS A 191 6.48 11.11 -21.85
C LYS A 191 7.64 10.24 -22.36
N ASP A 192 8.68 10.07 -21.55
CA ASP A 192 9.89 9.32 -21.90
C ASP A 192 9.56 7.85 -22.25
N TYR A 193 8.57 7.28 -21.56
CA TYR A 193 8.13 5.90 -21.78
C TYR A 193 6.87 5.76 -22.64
N GLY A 194 6.42 6.84 -23.32
CA GLY A 194 5.29 6.78 -24.25
C GLY A 194 3.99 6.30 -23.61
N ILE A 195 3.71 6.70 -22.37
CA ILE A 195 2.50 6.37 -21.61
C ILE A 195 1.56 7.56 -21.68
N THR A 196 0.44 7.40 -22.38
CA THR A 196 -0.59 8.45 -22.47
C THR A 196 -1.58 8.34 -21.32
N ILE A 197 -1.75 9.39 -20.53
CA ILE A 197 -2.78 9.45 -19.48
C ILE A 197 -3.93 10.34 -19.96
N ARG A 198 -5.12 9.74 -20.09
CA ARG A 198 -6.37 10.42 -20.46
C ARG A 198 -7.21 10.66 -19.21
N THR A 199 -7.07 11.85 -18.63
CA THR A 199 -7.81 12.29 -17.45
C THR A 199 -9.22 12.78 -17.78
N GLY A 200 -10.12 12.79 -16.79
CA GLY A 200 -11.52 13.20 -16.94
C GLY A 200 -12.35 12.29 -17.85
N GLN A 201 -11.85 11.10 -18.20
CA GLN A 201 -12.50 10.15 -19.10
C GLN A 201 -13.12 9.00 -18.29
N ARG A 202 -14.43 9.04 -18.09
CA ARG A 202 -15.15 7.95 -17.43
C ARG A 202 -15.44 6.82 -18.42
N VAL A 203 -14.93 5.62 -18.15
CA VAL A 203 -15.35 4.39 -18.85
C VAL A 203 -16.75 3.99 -18.36
N VAL A 204 -17.66 3.74 -19.29
CA VAL A 204 -19.06 3.39 -18.99
C VAL A 204 -19.46 1.99 -19.49
N ALA A 205 -18.65 1.40 -20.36
CA ALA A 205 -18.79 0.01 -20.76
C ALA A 205 -17.43 -0.55 -21.17
N LEU A 206 -17.18 -1.82 -20.83
CA LEU A 206 -16.06 -2.62 -21.30
C LEU A 206 -16.61 -3.92 -21.90
N ASP A 207 -16.31 -4.17 -23.16
CA ASP A 207 -16.63 -5.42 -23.85
C ASP A 207 -15.32 -6.18 -24.12
N ALA A 208 -15.14 -7.27 -23.37
CA ALA A 208 -13.95 -8.12 -23.48
C ALA A 208 -13.88 -8.87 -24.81
N GLY A 209 -15.04 -9.29 -25.34
CA GLY A 209 -15.11 -10.07 -26.58
C GLY A 209 -14.79 -9.25 -27.82
N MET A 210 -15.26 -7.99 -27.86
CA MET A 210 -14.94 -7.04 -28.93
C MET A 210 -13.61 -6.31 -28.72
N LYS A 211 -12.97 -6.48 -27.56
CA LYS A 211 -11.78 -5.74 -27.11
C LYS A 211 -11.94 -4.23 -27.22
N GLN A 212 -13.06 -3.73 -26.71
CA GLN A 212 -13.43 -2.32 -26.79
C GLN A 212 -13.90 -1.79 -25.45
N LEU A 213 -13.60 -0.52 -25.18
CA LEU A 213 -14.21 0.22 -24.09
C LEU A 213 -14.92 1.46 -24.63
N LYS A 214 -15.98 1.88 -23.95
CA LYS A 214 -16.75 3.06 -24.27
C LYS A 214 -16.60 4.11 -23.17
N LEU A 215 -16.33 5.33 -23.58
CA LEU A 215 -16.26 6.50 -22.70
C LEU A 215 -17.64 7.16 -22.57
N ALA A 216 -17.85 7.88 -21.47
CA ALA A 216 -19.05 8.69 -21.24
C ALA A 216 -19.26 9.77 -22.32
N SER A 217 -18.19 10.20 -23.00
CA SER A 217 -18.23 11.11 -24.15
C SER A 217 -18.88 10.48 -25.41
N GLY A 218 -19.06 9.16 -25.42
CA GLY A 218 -19.53 8.39 -26.58
C GLY A 218 -18.40 7.82 -27.44
N GLU A 219 -17.14 8.20 -27.19
CA GLU A 219 -15.97 7.64 -27.86
C GLU A 219 -15.78 6.15 -27.50
N THR A 220 -15.36 5.37 -28.50
CA THR A 220 -14.95 3.97 -28.33
C THR A 220 -13.44 3.84 -28.54
N ILE A 221 -12.75 3.13 -27.66
CA ILE A 221 -11.33 2.79 -27.79
C ILE A 221 -11.22 1.27 -27.96
N SER A 222 -10.62 0.83 -29.06
CA SER A 222 -10.23 -0.57 -29.28
C SER A 222 -8.82 -0.81 -28.72
N TYR A 223 -8.57 -2.01 -28.23
CA TYR A 223 -7.29 -2.40 -27.65
C TYR A 223 -6.88 -3.82 -28.02
N ASP A 224 -5.60 -4.15 -27.89
CA ASP A 224 -5.09 -5.50 -28.05
C ASP A 224 -5.18 -6.28 -26.74
N LYS A 225 -4.82 -5.62 -25.63
CA LYS A 225 -5.00 -6.07 -24.24
C LYS A 225 -5.49 -4.93 -23.34
N ALA A 226 -6.21 -5.28 -22.26
CA ALA A 226 -6.64 -4.32 -21.24
C ALA A 226 -6.34 -4.82 -19.82
N LEU A 227 -5.99 -3.88 -18.94
CA LEU A 227 -5.96 -4.06 -17.49
C LEU A 227 -7.09 -3.25 -16.85
N VAL A 228 -7.88 -3.87 -16.00
CA VAL A 228 -8.95 -3.21 -15.24
C VAL A 228 -8.55 -3.07 -13.78
N CYS A 229 -8.35 -1.83 -13.33
CA CYS A 229 -7.94 -1.52 -11.97
C CYS A 229 -8.57 -0.22 -11.42
N PRO A 230 -9.91 -0.06 -11.50
CA PRO A 230 -10.61 1.17 -11.11
C PRO A 230 -10.65 1.39 -9.59
N GLY A 231 -10.30 0.36 -8.80
CA GLY A 231 -10.41 0.36 -7.34
C GLY A 231 -11.85 0.23 -6.86
N GLY A 232 -12.13 0.67 -5.62
CA GLY A 232 -13.47 0.74 -5.05
C GLY A 232 -14.12 2.13 -5.03
N VAL A 233 -15.45 2.12 -4.86
CA VAL A 233 -16.33 3.27 -4.59
C VAL A 233 -16.74 3.27 -3.11
N PRO A 234 -16.73 4.41 -2.39
CA PRO A 234 -17.22 4.49 -1.02
C PRO A 234 -18.63 3.93 -0.85
N ASN A 235 -18.84 3.16 0.22
CA ASN A 235 -20.14 2.58 0.54
C ASN A 235 -21.18 3.69 0.84
N ARG A 236 -22.41 3.49 0.35
CA ARG A 236 -23.53 4.40 0.60
C ARG A 236 -24.04 4.26 2.02
N PHE A 237 -24.61 5.34 2.56
CA PHE A 237 -25.19 5.36 3.90
C PHE A 237 -26.66 5.82 3.88
N PRO A 238 -27.61 4.90 3.65
CA PRO A 238 -29.00 5.26 3.36
C PRO A 238 -29.79 5.59 4.63
N VAL A 239 -29.47 6.71 5.26
CA VAL A 239 -30.22 7.28 6.40
C VAL A 239 -30.85 8.62 6.02
N PRO A 240 -31.98 9.03 6.64
CA PRO A 240 -32.56 10.34 6.37
C PRO A 240 -31.54 11.48 6.58
N GLY A 241 -31.53 12.45 5.68
CA GLY A 241 -30.64 13.61 5.73
C GLY A 241 -29.23 13.38 5.14
N VAL A 242 -28.92 12.21 4.58
CA VAL A 242 -27.59 11.95 3.98
C VAL A 242 -27.26 12.87 2.80
N ASP A 243 -28.28 13.40 2.12
CA ASP A 243 -28.12 14.31 0.98
C ASP A 243 -27.94 15.79 1.39
N LEU A 244 -27.86 16.09 2.68
CA LEU A 244 -27.53 17.44 3.17
C LEU A 244 -26.11 17.84 2.75
N ASP A 245 -25.90 19.14 2.52
CA ASP A 245 -24.54 19.66 2.36
C ASP A 245 -23.72 19.41 3.64
N GLY A 246 -22.42 19.19 3.48
CA GLY A 246 -21.52 18.90 4.62
C GLY A 246 -21.36 17.42 4.95
N ILE A 247 -21.98 16.51 4.20
CA ILE A 247 -21.73 15.06 4.31
C ILE A 247 -20.68 14.65 3.27
N TYR A 248 -19.52 14.19 3.72
CA TYR A 248 -18.36 13.91 2.86
C TYR A 248 -17.86 12.48 2.98
N THR A 249 -17.11 12.05 1.97
CA THR A 249 -16.29 10.83 1.99
C THR A 249 -14.81 11.22 1.85
N LEU A 250 -13.91 10.27 2.04
CA LEU A 250 -12.48 10.45 1.79
C LEU A 250 -11.96 9.34 0.87
N ARG A 251 -11.94 9.61 -0.45
CA ARG A 251 -11.44 8.66 -1.47
C ARG A 251 -10.49 9.31 -2.47
N THR A 252 -10.70 10.59 -2.77
CA THR A 252 -9.97 11.34 -3.79
C THR A 252 -9.04 12.38 -3.17
N LEU A 253 -8.06 12.82 -3.96
CA LEU A 253 -7.19 13.94 -3.58
C LEU A 253 -7.99 15.23 -3.31
N ASN A 254 -9.06 15.46 -4.08
CA ASN A 254 -9.95 16.60 -3.89
C ASN A 254 -10.68 16.55 -2.53
N ASP A 255 -11.17 15.36 -2.14
CA ASP A 255 -11.80 15.17 -0.83
C ASP A 255 -10.82 15.57 0.30
N SER A 256 -9.56 15.14 0.18
CA SER A 256 -8.52 15.46 1.15
C SER A 256 -8.22 16.97 1.23
N ARG A 257 -8.12 17.66 0.08
CA ARG A 257 -7.93 19.13 0.02
C ARG A 257 -9.08 19.89 0.70
N MET A 258 -10.32 19.45 0.44
CA MET A 258 -11.52 20.02 1.04
C MET A 258 -11.56 19.77 2.55
N LEU A 259 -11.36 18.54 3.00
CA LEU A 259 -11.33 18.17 4.42
C LEU A 259 -10.21 18.89 5.17
N ARG A 260 -9.04 19.09 4.54
CA ARG A 260 -7.95 19.89 5.11
C ARG A 260 -8.39 21.32 5.40
N THR A 261 -9.07 21.95 4.45
CA THR A 261 -9.62 23.30 4.61
C THR A 261 -10.63 23.37 5.75
N LEU A 262 -11.53 22.39 5.84
CA LEU A 262 -12.53 22.33 6.90
C LEU A 262 -11.89 22.10 8.28
N GLY A 263 -10.88 21.23 8.35
CA GLY A 263 -10.12 20.96 9.57
C GLY A 263 -9.40 22.20 10.11
N GLN A 264 -8.74 22.96 9.23
CA GLN A 264 -8.01 24.20 9.58
C GLN A 264 -8.93 25.32 10.09
N GLN A 265 -10.24 25.26 9.81
CA GLN A 265 -11.24 26.18 10.33
C GLN A 265 -11.66 25.84 11.77
N GLY A 266 -11.18 24.74 12.35
CA GLY A 266 -11.55 24.29 13.70
C GLY A 266 -12.99 23.79 13.81
N LYS A 267 -13.59 23.36 12.69
CA LYS A 267 -14.98 22.90 12.63
C LYS A 267 -15.18 21.58 13.38
N ARG A 268 -16.38 21.37 13.93
CA ARG A 268 -16.81 20.12 14.55
C ARG A 268 -17.13 19.09 13.48
N VAL A 269 -16.52 17.91 13.61
CA VAL A 269 -16.76 16.78 12.70
C VAL A 269 -17.26 15.57 13.45
N VAL A 270 -18.29 14.94 12.89
CA VAL A 270 -18.70 13.60 13.29
C VAL A 270 -18.26 12.62 12.21
N ILE A 271 -17.51 11.58 12.60
CA ILE A 271 -16.97 10.56 11.72
C ILE A 271 -17.77 9.29 11.92
N ILE A 272 -18.29 8.71 10.83
CA ILE A 272 -19.05 7.46 10.88
C ILE A 272 -18.14 6.33 10.39
N GLY A 273 -17.72 5.47 11.32
CA GLY A 273 -16.82 4.34 11.08
C GLY A 273 -15.56 4.42 11.93
N SER A 274 -15.31 3.38 12.74
CA SER A 274 -14.18 3.25 13.67
C SER A 274 -13.12 2.25 13.19
N SER A 275 -12.78 2.31 11.91
CA SER A 275 -11.72 1.50 11.28
C SER A 275 -10.72 2.39 10.54
N PHE A 276 -9.96 1.88 9.57
CA PHE A 276 -8.78 2.54 8.96
C PHE A 276 -9.04 3.98 8.53
N ILE A 277 -9.83 4.20 7.48
CA ILE A 277 -10.05 5.55 6.92
C ILE A 277 -10.73 6.48 7.93
N GLY A 278 -11.68 5.96 8.71
CA GLY A 278 -12.36 6.74 9.74
C GLY A 278 -11.40 7.28 10.80
N LEU A 279 -10.54 6.41 11.36
CA LEU A 279 -9.61 6.80 12.41
C LEU A 279 -8.37 7.55 11.91
N GLU A 280 -7.91 7.27 10.69
CA GLU A 280 -6.89 8.10 10.06
C GLU A 280 -7.41 9.51 9.76
N GLY A 281 -8.65 9.62 9.28
CA GLY A 281 -9.35 10.90 9.12
C GLY A 281 -9.54 11.62 10.46
N ALA A 282 -9.94 10.90 11.51
CA ALA A 282 -10.12 11.43 12.86
C ALA A 282 -8.84 12.06 13.40
N MET A 283 -7.74 11.31 13.40
CA MET A 283 -6.42 11.80 13.79
C MET A 283 -6.03 13.04 12.97
N SER A 284 -6.17 12.98 11.65
CA SER A 284 -5.69 14.06 10.78
C SER A 284 -6.51 15.35 10.95
N LEU A 285 -7.83 15.26 11.03
CA LEU A 285 -8.70 16.41 11.29
C LEU A 285 -8.49 16.98 12.68
N ARG A 286 -8.26 16.12 13.69
CA ARG A 286 -7.95 16.55 15.05
C ARG A 286 -6.68 17.40 15.09
N LYS A 287 -5.61 16.96 14.41
CA LYS A 287 -4.33 17.69 14.30
C LYS A 287 -4.44 19.03 13.57
N LEU A 288 -5.45 19.19 12.70
CA LEU A 288 -5.72 20.46 12.02
C LEU A 288 -6.52 21.45 12.88
N GLY A 289 -7.08 21.01 14.02
CA GLY A 289 -7.81 21.85 14.95
C GLY A 289 -9.29 21.51 15.13
N SER A 290 -9.83 20.53 14.40
CA SER A 290 -11.23 20.12 14.57
C SER A 290 -11.52 19.53 15.96
N GLU A 291 -12.75 19.69 16.41
CA GLU A 291 -13.35 18.82 17.41
C GLU A 291 -13.91 17.57 16.73
N VAL A 292 -13.59 16.38 17.25
CA VAL A 292 -13.86 15.12 16.55
C VAL A 292 -14.64 14.15 17.44
N ASP A 293 -15.80 13.74 16.94
CA ASP A 293 -16.57 12.62 17.46
C ASP A 293 -16.53 11.45 16.46
N VAL A 294 -16.28 10.23 16.91
CA VAL A 294 -16.29 9.01 16.09
C VAL A 294 -17.45 8.13 16.53
N VAL A 295 -18.32 7.77 15.59
CA VAL A 295 -19.45 6.85 15.80
C VAL A 295 -19.12 5.52 15.14
N GLY A 296 -19.21 4.42 15.89
CA GLY A 296 -18.92 3.06 15.43
C GLY A 296 -19.97 2.07 15.91
N ARG A 297 -20.27 1.07 15.07
CA ARG A 297 -21.24 0.01 15.40
C ARG A 297 -20.62 -1.04 16.32
N GLU A 298 -19.32 -1.19 16.20
CA GLU A 298 -18.48 -2.09 16.94
C GLU A 298 -18.37 -1.61 18.39
N LYS A 299 -18.14 -2.54 19.32
CA LYS A 299 -17.89 -2.19 20.73
C LYS A 299 -16.50 -1.62 20.92
N THR A 300 -15.56 -2.05 20.08
CA THR A 300 -14.16 -1.63 20.08
C THR A 300 -13.72 -1.36 18.63
N PRO A 301 -12.96 -0.29 18.35
CA PRO A 301 -12.40 -0.07 17.01
C PRO A 301 -11.54 -1.26 16.56
N PHE A 302 -11.53 -1.57 15.27
CA PHE A 302 -10.75 -2.68 14.69
C PHE A 302 -10.99 -4.07 15.28
N GLU A 303 -12.01 -4.31 16.11
CA GLU A 303 -12.20 -5.59 16.83
C GLU A 303 -12.18 -6.81 15.89
N ALA A 304 -12.88 -6.73 14.76
CA ALA A 304 -12.95 -7.81 13.78
C ALA A 304 -11.62 -8.09 13.04
N ILE A 305 -10.68 -7.14 13.04
CA ILE A 305 -9.44 -7.20 12.24
C ILE A 305 -8.22 -7.44 13.13
N LEU A 306 -8.15 -6.72 14.26
CA LEU A 306 -7.00 -6.70 15.17
C LEU A 306 -7.30 -7.32 16.55
N GLY A 307 -8.56 -7.67 16.81
CA GLY A 307 -8.99 -8.12 18.12
C GLY A 307 -9.16 -6.98 19.13
N GLU A 308 -9.86 -7.30 20.21
CA GLU A 308 -10.31 -6.34 21.21
C GLU A 308 -9.15 -5.58 21.89
N LYS A 309 -8.08 -6.28 22.31
CA LYS A 309 -6.97 -5.66 23.05
C LYS A 309 -6.26 -4.57 22.23
N ILE A 310 -5.94 -4.87 20.98
CA ILE A 310 -5.28 -3.91 20.09
C ILE A 310 -6.26 -2.78 19.73
N GLY A 311 -7.53 -3.10 19.53
CA GLY A 311 -8.57 -2.10 19.32
C GLY A 311 -8.70 -1.09 20.47
N ARG A 312 -8.69 -1.55 21.73
CA ARG A 312 -8.73 -0.70 22.93
C ARG A 312 -7.48 0.17 23.04
N LEU A 313 -6.31 -0.38 22.74
CA LEU A 313 -5.06 0.36 22.70
C LEU A 313 -5.13 1.51 21.68
N ILE A 314 -5.59 1.23 20.46
CA ILE A 314 -5.75 2.25 19.42
C ILE A 314 -6.77 3.31 19.85
N GLN A 315 -7.92 2.89 20.37
CA GLN A 315 -8.94 3.80 20.92
C GLN A 315 -8.31 4.75 21.95
N HIS A 316 -7.55 4.21 22.91
CA HIS A 316 -6.89 4.99 23.93
C HIS A 316 -5.94 6.05 23.36
N TRP A 317 -5.14 5.72 22.34
CA TRP A 317 -4.25 6.70 21.70
C TRP A 317 -5.02 7.87 21.07
N HIS A 318 -6.19 7.60 20.48
CA HIS A 318 -7.03 8.64 19.89
C HIS A 318 -7.74 9.48 20.96
N GLU A 319 -8.22 8.86 22.03
CA GLU A 319 -8.84 9.55 23.18
C GLU A 319 -7.85 10.48 23.89
N GLN A 320 -6.59 10.07 24.05
CA GLN A 320 -5.52 10.91 24.59
C GLN A 320 -5.29 12.18 23.77
N ASP A 321 -5.57 12.15 22.47
CA ASP A 321 -5.46 13.29 21.56
C ASP A 321 -6.77 14.11 21.49
N GLY A 322 -7.78 13.75 22.29
CA GLY A 322 -9.05 14.46 22.44
C GLY A 322 -10.17 14.04 21.50
N ILE A 323 -10.05 12.91 20.81
CA ILE A 323 -11.12 12.33 20.00
C ILE A 323 -12.13 11.62 20.92
N ARG A 324 -13.43 11.86 20.69
CA ARG A 324 -14.51 11.26 21.49
C ARG A 324 -15.15 10.09 20.74
N PHE A 325 -15.39 8.99 21.43
CA PHE A 325 -15.93 7.76 20.84
C PHE A 325 -17.37 7.49 21.29
N HIS A 326 -18.21 7.17 20.31
CA HIS A 326 -19.62 6.78 20.45
C HIS A 326 -19.80 5.38 19.86
N LEU A 327 -19.25 4.38 20.55
CA LEU A 327 -19.18 2.98 20.10
C LEU A 327 -20.44 2.18 20.47
N GLY A 328 -20.70 1.11 19.74
CA GLY A 328 -21.94 0.34 19.86
C GLY A 328 -23.19 1.15 19.46
N ARG A 329 -23.02 2.19 18.63
CA ARG A 329 -24.08 3.10 18.19
C ARG A 329 -24.24 3.09 16.68
N THR A 330 -25.43 3.46 16.24
CA THR A 330 -25.73 3.71 14.83
C THR A 330 -26.31 5.10 14.66
N VAL A 331 -26.02 5.73 13.52
CA VAL A 331 -26.69 6.98 13.14
C VAL A 331 -28.10 6.64 12.67
N GLN A 332 -29.09 7.30 13.26
CA GLN A 332 -30.49 7.20 12.85
C GLN A 332 -30.80 8.16 11.69
N ARG A 333 -30.29 9.40 11.75
CA ARG A 333 -30.47 10.44 10.72
C ARG A 333 -29.50 11.60 10.90
N PHE A 334 -29.37 12.42 9.86
CA PHE A 334 -28.75 13.73 9.90
C PHE A 334 -29.82 14.83 9.91
N GLU A 335 -29.60 15.90 10.66
CA GLU A 335 -30.52 17.04 10.75
C GLU A 335 -29.82 18.35 10.39
N GLY A 336 -30.54 19.24 9.71
CA GLY A 336 -30.00 20.51 9.22
C GLY A 336 -30.97 21.25 8.30
N GLU A 337 -30.65 22.52 8.02
CA GLU A 337 -31.37 23.38 7.07
C GLU A 337 -30.49 23.57 5.83
N GLY A 338 -30.63 22.68 4.84
CA GLY A 338 -29.76 22.63 3.64
C GLY A 338 -28.38 22.03 3.92
N THR A 339 -27.73 22.42 5.02
CA THR A 339 -26.44 21.88 5.49
C THR A 339 -26.63 21.16 6.82
N VAL A 340 -25.90 20.07 7.03
CA VAL A 340 -25.88 19.33 8.30
C VAL A 340 -25.52 20.25 9.48
N ARG A 341 -26.23 20.07 10.59
CA ARG A 341 -25.92 20.71 11.88
C ARG A 341 -25.78 19.69 13.00
N GLU A 342 -26.46 18.55 12.90
CA GLU A 342 -26.51 17.53 13.96
C GLU A 342 -26.60 16.11 13.39
N VAL A 343 -25.96 15.17 14.08
CA VAL A 343 -26.08 13.72 13.85
C VAL A 343 -26.89 13.12 15.00
N VAL A 344 -28.00 12.46 14.69
CA VAL A 344 -28.86 11.83 15.69
C VAL A 344 -28.60 10.33 15.72
N LEU A 345 -28.24 9.82 16.89
CA LEU A 345 -27.96 8.41 17.11
C LEU A 345 -29.23 7.62 17.48
N ASP A 346 -29.14 6.29 17.40
CA ASP A 346 -30.23 5.35 17.72
C ASP A 346 -30.72 5.39 19.18
N ASN A 347 -29.90 5.86 20.10
CA ASN A 347 -30.27 6.09 21.51
C ASN A 347 -30.91 7.47 21.76
N GLY A 348 -31.08 8.29 20.72
CA GLY A 348 -31.60 9.66 20.83
C GLY A 348 -30.57 10.73 21.19
N GLU A 349 -29.29 10.35 21.36
CA GLU A 349 -28.19 11.30 21.50
C GLU A 349 -28.01 12.14 20.23
N ARG A 350 -27.67 13.42 20.40
CA ARG A 350 -27.56 14.38 19.31
C ARG A 350 -26.17 15.01 19.36
N LEU A 351 -25.37 14.75 18.34
CA LEU A 351 -24.01 15.24 18.20
C LEU A 351 -23.98 16.45 17.27
N PRO A 352 -23.56 17.64 17.74
CA PRO A 352 -23.38 18.79 16.86
C PRO A 352 -22.28 18.53 15.83
N ALA A 353 -22.54 18.84 14.56
CA ALA A 353 -21.62 18.60 13.46
C ALA A 353 -21.71 19.75 12.45
N ASP A 354 -20.57 20.39 12.14
CA ASP A 354 -20.49 21.34 11.04
C ASP A 354 -20.24 20.62 9.70
N PHE A 355 -19.71 19.39 9.77
CA PHE A 355 -19.63 18.44 8.67
C PHE A 355 -19.52 17.00 9.20
N VAL A 356 -19.74 16.03 8.32
CA VAL A 356 -19.66 14.59 8.60
C VAL A 356 -18.68 13.94 7.63
N LEU A 357 -17.88 12.99 8.13
CA LEU A 357 -17.04 12.14 7.29
C LEU A 357 -17.51 10.68 7.37
N LEU A 358 -17.85 10.11 6.22
CA LEU A 358 -18.25 8.70 6.09
C LEU A 358 -17.03 7.82 5.79
N GLY A 359 -16.65 6.99 6.76
CA GLY A 359 -15.55 6.01 6.69
C GLY A 359 -16.07 4.56 6.68
N LEU A 360 -16.95 4.24 5.72
CA LEU A 360 -17.78 3.02 5.73
C LEU A 360 -17.24 1.85 4.87
N GLY A 361 -15.97 1.91 4.47
CA GLY A 361 -15.38 0.99 3.50
C GLY A 361 -15.81 1.29 2.06
N VAL A 362 -15.44 0.39 1.15
CA VAL A 362 -15.72 0.52 -0.29
C VAL A 362 -16.34 -0.75 -0.85
N THR A 363 -16.94 -0.63 -2.03
CA THR A 363 -17.36 -1.75 -2.89
C THR A 363 -16.56 -1.69 -4.20
N PRO A 364 -16.14 -2.82 -4.81
CA PRO A 364 -15.53 -2.87 -6.13
C PRO A 364 -16.25 -2.02 -7.19
N LYS A 365 -15.50 -1.22 -7.96
CA LYS A 365 -16.05 -0.41 -9.05
C LYS A 365 -16.10 -1.22 -10.35
N THR A 366 -17.13 -2.04 -10.51
CA THR A 366 -17.23 -3.04 -11.60
C THR A 366 -18.53 -2.93 -12.41
N ASP A 367 -19.29 -1.85 -12.23
CA ASP A 367 -20.59 -1.60 -12.86
C ASP A 367 -20.54 -1.45 -14.39
N PHE A 368 -19.37 -1.21 -14.96
CA PHE A 368 -19.16 -1.05 -16.41
C PHE A 368 -18.71 -2.34 -17.12
N PHE A 369 -18.49 -3.45 -16.39
CA PHE A 369 -18.12 -4.72 -17.02
C PHE A 369 -19.32 -5.34 -17.75
N ASN A 370 -19.10 -5.72 -19.02
CA ASN A 370 -20.01 -6.60 -19.74
C ASN A 370 -19.29 -7.91 -20.08
N GLY A 371 -19.97 -9.05 -19.90
CA GLY A 371 -19.45 -10.37 -20.28
C GLY A 371 -18.45 -11.00 -19.30
N VAL A 372 -18.26 -10.40 -18.11
CA VAL A 372 -17.44 -10.97 -17.03
C VAL A 372 -18.34 -11.26 -15.82
N SER A 373 -18.25 -12.48 -15.28
CA SER A 373 -18.96 -12.85 -14.05
C SER A 373 -18.32 -12.16 -12.84
N LEU A 374 -19.16 -11.59 -11.98
CA LEU A 374 -18.74 -10.93 -10.75
C LEU A 374 -19.08 -11.80 -9.54
N GLU A 375 -18.25 -11.70 -8.51
CA GLU A 375 -18.51 -12.26 -7.19
C GLU A 375 -19.64 -11.52 -6.47
N LYS A 376 -20.13 -12.09 -5.37
CA LYS A 376 -21.26 -11.51 -4.60
C LYS A 376 -21.00 -10.08 -4.11
N ASP A 377 -19.75 -9.77 -3.81
CA ASP A 377 -19.33 -8.43 -3.38
C ASP A 377 -19.05 -7.48 -4.56
N GLY A 378 -19.25 -7.95 -5.80
CA GLY A 378 -18.97 -7.20 -7.02
C GLY A 378 -17.52 -7.33 -7.51
N GLY A 379 -16.65 -8.08 -6.82
CA GLY A 379 -15.28 -8.32 -7.26
C GLY A 379 -15.18 -9.18 -8.52
N VAL A 380 -13.99 -9.25 -9.11
CA VAL A 380 -13.67 -10.02 -10.31
C VAL A 380 -12.65 -11.11 -9.96
N CYS A 381 -12.93 -12.34 -10.36
CA CYS A 381 -11.98 -13.45 -10.22
C CYS A 381 -10.91 -13.39 -11.32
N THR A 382 -9.67 -13.67 -10.93
CA THR A 382 -8.56 -13.88 -11.88
C THR A 382 -7.96 -15.27 -11.68
N ASP A 383 -7.16 -15.72 -12.64
CA ASP A 383 -6.19 -16.78 -12.40
C ASP A 383 -4.96 -16.26 -11.62
N GLN A 384 -3.96 -17.14 -11.43
CA GLN A 384 -2.70 -16.79 -10.75
C GLN A 384 -1.84 -15.78 -11.52
N TYR A 385 -2.10 -15.55 -12.81
CA TYR A 385 -1.39 -14.56 -13.64
C TYR A 385 -2.14 -13.23 -13.72
N LEU A 386 -3.20 -13.07 -12.91
CA LEU A 386 -4.08 -11.91 -12.86
C LEU A 386 -4.89 -11.70 -14.16
N ASN A 387 -5.07 -12.79 -14.92
CA ASN A 387 -5.89 -12.83 -16.13
C ASN A 387 -7.35 -13.14 -15.77
N VAL A 388 -8.27 -12.40 -16.37
CA VAL A 388 -9.74 -12.59 -16.23
C VAL A 388 -10.27 -13.41 -17.41
N THR A 389 -9.92 -13.01 -18.63
CA THR A 389 -10.21 -13.70 -19.90
C THR A 389 -9.09 -13.39 -20.89
N ASP A 390 -9.07 -14.05 -22.05
CA ASP A 390 -8.11 -13.76 -23.12
C ASP A 390 -7.91 -12.25 -23.37
N ASN A 391 -6.70 -11.76 -23.11
CA ASN A 391 -6.30 -10.35 -23.27
C ASN A 391 -6.93 -9.34 -22.30
N LEU A 392 -7.60 -9.80 -21.24
CA LEU A 392 -8.17 -8.98 -20.19
C LEU A 392 -7.60 -9.38 -18.83
N TYR A 393 -7.02 -8.41 -18.15
CA TYR A 393 -6.40 -8.56 -16.84
C TYR A 393 -7.12 -7.69 -15.82
N ALA A 394 -6.98 -8.00 -14.54
CA ALA A 394 -7.46 -7.15 -13.45
C ALA A 394 -6.43 -7.05 -12.32
N ALA A 395 -6.39 -5.92 -11.62
CA ALA A 395 -5.50 -5.71 -10.47
C ALA A 395 -6.10 -4.75 -9.43
N GLY A 396 -5.65 -4.88 -8.18
CA GLY A 396 -6.01 -4.02 -7.06
C GLY A 396 -7.32 -4.40 -6.39
N ASP A 397 -7.99 -3.41 -5.77
CA ASP A 397 -9.12 -3.60 -4.84
C ASP A 397 -10.27 -4.48 -5.38
N ILE A 398 -10.39 -4.66 -6.70
CA ILE A 398 -11.47 -5.43 -7.32
C ILE A 398 -11.18 -6.94 -7.41
N VAL A 399 -9.94 -7.38 -7.22
CA VAL A 399 -9.49 -8.72 -7.62
C VAL A 399 -9.65 -9.75 -6.51
N HIS A 400 -10.42 -10.79 -6.78
CA HIS A 400 -10.32 -12.09 -6.11
C HIS A 400 -9.27 -12.94 -6.84
N TYR A 401 -8.14 -13.22 -6.19
CA TYR A 401 -7.06 -14.02 -6.76
C TYR A 401 -6.89 -15.35 -6.00
N PRO A 402 -6.39 -16.40 -6.68
CA PRO A 402 -6.26 -17.71 -6.08
C PRO A 402 -5.15 -17.75 -5.02
N VAL A 403 -5.44 -18.44 -3.93
CA VAL A 403 -4.51 -18.83 -2.87
C VAL A 403 -4.74 -20.29 -2.51
N ALA A 404 -3.84 -20.84 -1.69
CA ALA A 404 -3.92 -22.24 -1.26
C ALA A 404 -5.30 -22.62 -0.67
N ASP A 405 -5.95 -21.69 0.03
CA ASP A 405 -7.22 -21.93 0.72
C ASP A 405 -8.47 -21.46 -0.06
N GLY A 406 -8.33 -21.10 -1.34
CA GLY A 406 -9.44 -20.66 -2.19
C GLY A 406 -9.16 -19.33 -2.91
N LEU A 407 -10.07 -18.37 -2.76
CA LEU A 407 -9.94 -17.04 -3.32
C LEU A 407 -9.86 -16.01 -2.19
N GLN A 408 -9.10 -14.95 -2.40
CA GLN A 408 -9.08 -13.79 -1.50
C GLN A 408 -9.06 -12.48 -2.26
N ARG A 409 -9.62 -11.43 -1.65
CA ARG A 409 -9.60 -10.05 -2.15
C ARG A 409 -9.06 -9.12 -1.09
N ILE A 410 -8.08 -8.30 -1.45
CA ILE A 410 -7.34 -7.45 -0.52
C ILE A 410 -7.40 -5.98 -0.97
N GLU A 411 -7.83 -5.10 -0.08
CA GLU A 411 -8.02 -3.66 -0.33
C GLU A 411 -6.84 -2.82 0.18
N HIS A 412 -5.61 -3.19 -0.19
CA HIS A 412 -4.40 -2.53 0.29
C HIS A 412 -3.50 -2.04 -0.84
N TRP A 413 -2.92 -0.86 -0.64
CA TRP A 413 -2.19 -0.16 -1.69
C TRP A 413 -0.90 -0.90 -2.12
N LYS A 414 -0.16 -1.54 -1.21
CA LYS A 414 1.00 -2.38 -1.59
C LYS A 414 0.55 -3.55 -2.47
N VAL A 415 -0.48 -4.28 -2.05
CA VAL A 415 -1.02 -5.42 -2.80
C VAL A 415 -1.50 -4.99 -4.17
N ALA A 416 -2.20 -3.86 -4.27
CA ALA A 416 -2.61 -3.30 -5.55
C ALA A 416 -1.41 -2.96 -6.45
N GLY A 417 -0.34 -2.40 -5.89
CA GLY A 417 0.90 -2.14 -6.61
C GLY A 417 1.60 -3.41 -7.11
N GLN A 418 1.72 -4.44 -6.25
CA GLN A 418 2.30 -5.73 -6.62
C GLN A 418 1.49 -6.42 -7.71
N GLN A 419 0.16 -6.48 -7.56
CA GLN A 419 -0.73 -7.03 -8.58
C GLN A 419 -0.63 -6.25 -9.89
N GLY A 420 -0.61 -4.91 -9.83
CA GLY A 420 -0.41 -4.08 -11.01
C GLY A 420 0.88 -4.42 -11.75
N HIS A 421 2.00 -4.49 -11.02
CA HIS A 421 3.31 -4.81 -11.58
C HIS A 421 3.34 -6.20 -12.25
N ILE A 422 2.85 -7.23 -11.57
CA ILE A 422 2.77 -8.60 -12.11
C ILE A 422 1.83 -8.67 -13.32
N ALA A 423 0.66 -8.03 -13.26
CA ALA A 423 -0.26 -7.98 -14.40
C ALA A 423 0.40 -7.31 -15.61
N GLY A 424 1.14 -6.21 -15.41
CA GLY A 424 1.90 -5.54 -16.47
C GLY A 424 2.97 -6.46 -17.09
N LEU A 425 3.74 -7.16 -16.27
CA LEU A 425 4.73 -8.14 -16.74
C LEU A 425 4.09 -9.28 -17.55
N ASN A 426 2.92 -9.78 -17.10
CA ASN A 426 2.19 -10.86 -17.78
C ASN A 426 1.53 -10.40 -19.07
N MET A 427 1.00 -9.17 -19.09
CA MET A 427 0.54 -8.54 -20.33
C MET A 427 1.68 -8.41 -21.36
N ALA A 428 2.92 -8.22 -20.91
CA ALA A 428 4.13 -8.22 -21.74
C ALA A 428 4.71 -9.63 -22.02
N GLY A 429 4.04 -10.70 -21.58
CA GLY A 429 4.40 -12.08 -21.91
C GLY A 429 5.40 -12.76 -20.97
N LYS A 430 5.54 -12.31 -19.72
CA LYS A 430 6.48 -12.92 -18.75
C LYS A 430 5.96 -14.16 -18.02
N GLU A 431 4.64 -14.38 -17.96
CA GLU A 431 4.01 -15.55 -17.32
C GLU A 431 4.46 -15.81 -15.86
N ILE A 432 4.44 -14.77 -15.03
CA ILE A 432 4.83 -14.80 -13.62
C ILE A 432 3.57 -14.92 -12.74
N PRO A 433 3.44 -15.96 -11.89
CA PRO A 433 2.29 -16.08 -11.00
C PRO A 433 2.40 -15.08 -9.83
N TYR A 434 1.26 -14.50 -9.43
CA TYR A 434 1.14 -13.71 -8.22
C TYR A 434 0.87 -14.63 -7.01
N GLN A 435 1.87 -14.74 -6.13
CA GLN A 435 1.84 -15.63 -4.96
C GLN A 435 2.29 -14.92 -3.68
N ASP A 436 2.34 -13.59 -3.68
CA ASP A 436 2.87 -12.82 -2.56
C ASP A 436 1.97 -12.92 -1.32
N VAL A 437 2.60 -13.09 -0.15
CA VAL A 437 1.94 -12.89 1.14
C VAL A 437 1.61 -11.40 1.30
N PRO A 438 0.32 -11.05 1.52
CA PRO A 438 -0.10 -9.66 1.62
C PRO A 438 0.52 -8.99 2.84
N PHE A 439 0.90 -7.73 2.66
CA PHE A 439 1.39 -6.85 3.73
C PHE A 439 0.67 -5.52 3.64
N PHE A 440 0.29 -4.97 4.80
CA PHE A 440 -0.12 -3.59 4.91
C PHE A 440 0.34 -2.96 6.22
N TRP A 441 0.13 -1.65 6.33
CA TRP A 441 0.40 -0.90 7.55
C TRP A 441 -0.75 0.07 7.81
N THR A 442 -0.91 0.45 9.07
CA THR A 442 -1.69 1.63 9.44
C THR A 442 -0.90 2.47 10.44
N ASN A 443 -1.06 3.79 10.34
CA ASN A 443 -0.49 4.71 11.30
C ASN A 443 -1.64 5.29 12.14
N GLN A 444 -1.63 4.98 13.43
CA GLN A 444 -2.61 5.45 14.40
C GLN A 444 -1.86 6.29 15.44
N GLN A 445 -2.10 7.60 15.42
CA GLN A 445 -1.46 8.57 16.31
C GLN A 445 0.07 8.48 16.39
N GLY A 446 0.71 8.38 15.22
CA GLY A 446 2.17 8.32 15.10
C GLY A 446 2.75 6.92 15.35
N LYS A 447 1.92 5.93 15.64
CA LYS A 447 2.34 4.55 15.89
C LYS A 447 1.97 3.68 14.70
N ARG A 448 2.96 3.02 14.10
CA ARG A 448 2.78 2.15 12.95
C ARG A 448 2.53 0.71 13.42
N ILE A 449 1.39 0.16 13.02
CA ILE A 449 1.08 -1.27 13.16
C ILE A 449 1.24 -1.87 11.76
N ASN A 450 2.12 -2.86 11.64
CA ASN A 450 2.29 -3.64 10.44
C ASN A 450 1.37 -4.88 10.52
N TYR A 451 0.90 -5.37 9.38
CA TYR A 451 0.08 -6.57 9.28
C TYR A 451 0.51 -7.39 8.06
N VAL A 452 0.72 -8.69 8.28
CA VAL A 452 1.17 -9.66 7.27
C VAL A 452 0.19 -10.83 7.22
N GLY A 453 -0.04 -11.36 6.03
CA GLY A 453 -1.01 -12.44 5.81
C GLY A 453 -2.44 -11.90 5.75
N HIS A 454 -3.40 -12.81 5.79
CA HIS A 454 -4.81 -12.47 5.71
C HIS A 454 -5.64 -13.46 6.52
N ALA A 455 -6.41 -12.92 7.48
CA ALA A 455 -7.29 -13.70 8.33
C ALA A 455 -8.72 -13.13 8.19
N ASP A 456 -9.53 -13.74 7.32
CA ASP A 456 -10.96 -13.43 7.22
C ASP A 456 -11.70 -13.72 8.53
N GLN A 457 -11.26 -14.78 9.21
CA GLN A 457 -11.75 -15.22 10.51
C GLN A 457 -10.57 -15.77 11.31
N PHE A 458 -10.67 -15.66 12.63
CA PHE A 458 -9.76 -16.29 13.58
C PHE A 458 -10.55 -16.68 14.83
N ASN A 459 -10.14 -17.78 15.47
CA ASN A 459 -10.73 -18.25 16.73
C ASN A 459 -9.81 -18.05 17.94
N GLU A 460 -8.56 -17.66 17.70
CA GLU A 460 -7.57 -17.39 18.73
C GLU A 460 -6.61 -16.29 18.26
N ILE A 461 -6.12 -15.49 19.22
CA ILE A 461 -4.97 -14.62 19.03
C ILE A 461 -3.89 -15.02 20.04
N ILE A 462 -2.70 -15.36 19.54
CA ILE A 462 -1.52 -15.60 20.36
C ILE A 462 -0.72 -14.28 20.41
N TYR A 463 -0.32 -13.86 21.60
CA TYR A 463 0.46 -12.64 21.78
C TYR A 463 1.89 -12.96 22.22
N ASP A 464 2.87 -12.32 21.58
CA ASP A 464 4.23 -12.15 22.09
C ASP A 464 4.37 -10.70 22.55
N GLY A 465 4.46 -10.50 23.87
CA GLY A 465 4.22 -9.22 24.56
C GLY A 465 2.75 -9.00 24.92
N ASN A 466 2.46 -7.92 25.64
CA ASN A 466 1.11 -7.51 26.02
C ASN A 466 0.69 -6.19 25.35
N PRO A 467 -0.25 -6.21 24.39
CA PRO A 467 -0.69 -4.99 23.71
C PRO A 467 -1.21 -3.88 24.62
N GLU A 468 -1.70 -4.19 25.82
CA GLU A 468 -2.30 -3.19 26.71
C GLU A 468 -1.26 -2.47 27.58
N THR A 469 -0.06 -3.02 27.76
CA THR A 469 0.96 -2.48 28.67
C THR A 469 2.31 -2.24 28.01
N ASP A 470 2.64 -2.98 26.97
CA ASP A 470 3.98 -2.97 26.39
C ASP A 470 4.05 -2.03 25.20
N GLU A 471 5.22 -1.45 24.96
CA GLU A 471 5.43 -0.56 23.81
C GLU A 471 5.64 -1.29 22.48
N SER A 472 5.79 -2.61 22.52
CA SER A 472 6.02 -3.48 21.37
C SER A 472 5.34 -4.83 21.58
N PHE A 473 4.78 -5.40 20.52
CA PHE A 473 4.18 -6.73 20.56
C PHE A 473 4.09 -7.34 19.17
N LEU A 474 3.85 -8.65 19.12
CA LEU A 474 3.30 -9.38 17.98
C LEU A 474 1.97 -10.02 18.37
N ALA A 475 1.03 -10.08 17.43
CA ALA A 475 -0.27 -10.74 17.58
C ALA A 475 -0.51 -11.66 16.39
N PHE A 476 -0.60 -12.96 16.65
CA PHE A 476 -0.77 -14.01 15.65
C PHE A 476 -2.23 -14.44 15.60
N TYR A 477 -2.88 -14.26 14.46
CA TYR A 477 -4.28 -14.63 14.25
C TYR A 477 -4.36 -16.08 13.77
N VAL A 478 -4.99 -16.92 14.58
CA VAL A 478 -5.04 -18.36 14.37
C VAL A 478 -6.45 -18.76 13.95
N GLN A 479 -6.54 -19.57 12.90
CA GLN A 479 -7.78 -20.21 12.48
C GLN A 479 -7.54 -21.71 12.36
N ASN A 480 -8.31 -22.51 13.11
CA ASN A 480 -8.21 -23.97 13.11
C ASN A 480 -6.77 -24.49 13.36
N GLY A 481 -6.00 -23.81 14.22
CA GLY A 481 -4.62 -24.16 14.55
C GLY A 481 -3.56 -23.65 13.57
N HIS A 482 -3.95 -23.03 12.45
CA HIS A 482 -3.04 -22.45 11.46
C HIS A 482 -2.92 -20.94 11.64
N ILE A 483 -1.69 -20.42 11.53
CA ILE A 483 -1.44 -18.97 11.53
C ILE A 483 -1.87 -18.41 10.18
N LYS A 484 -2.83 -17.50 10.20
CA LYS A 484 -3.38 -16.87 9.00
C LYS A 484 -2.82 -15.47 8.76
N ALA A 485 -2.51 -14.76 9.84
CA ALA A 485 -1.95 -13.42 9.79
C ALA A 485 -1.18 -13.07 11.06
N VAL A 486 -0.40 -11.99 11.00
CA VAL A 486 0.30 -11.41 12.15
C VAL A 486 0.23 -9.89 12.11
N ALA A 487 -0.06 -9.25 13.24
CA ALA A 487 0.11 -7.82 13.45
C ALA A 487 1.31 -7.55 14.36
N GLY A 488 2.05 -6.47 14.11
CA GLY A 488 3.21 -6.10 14.92
C GLY A 488 3.37 -4.60 15.12
N LEU A 489 3.78 -4.21 16.33
CA LEU A 489 4.11 -2.84 16.72
C LEU A 489 5.56 -2.80 17.21
N LYS A 490 6.41 -1.94 16.61
CA LYS A 490 7.85 -1.81 16.91
C LYS A 490 8.64 -3.14 16.83
N ARG A 491 8.13 -4.13 16.08
CA ARG A 491 8.76 -5.44 15.83
C ARG A 491 9.00 -5.63 14.33
N ASP A 492 9.54 -4.59 13.66
CA ASP A 492 9.60 -4.51 12.18
C ASP A 492 10.38 -5.69 11.55
N GLN A 493 11.54 -6.05 12.10
CA GLN A 493 12.34 -7.17 11.58
C GLN A 493 11.66 -8.52 11.78
N ASP A 494 10.97 -8.74 12.91
CA ASP A 494 10.20 -9.96 13.14
C ASP A 494 9.06 -10.08 12.13
N VAL A 495 8.33 -8.99 11.89
CA VAL A 495 7.23 -8.98 10.90
C VAL A 495 7.75 -9.28 9.49
N ILE A 496 8.91 -8.75 9.11
CA ILE A 496 9.54 -9.09 7.83
C ILE A 496 9.92 -10.58 7.80
N ALA A 497 10.58 -11.09 8.84
CA ALA A 497 10.99 -12.49 8.89
C ALA A 497 9.79 -13.44 8.81
N ILE A 498 8.72 -13.15 9.54
CA ILE A 498 7.47 -13.90 9.50
C ILE A 498 6.87 -13.88 8.09
N ARG A 499 6.89 -12.73 7.39
CA ARG A 499 6.41 -12.66 6.01
C ARG A 499 7.17 -13.60 5.08
N GLU A 500 8.50 -13.59 5.14
CA GLU A 500 9.30 -14.46 4.27
C GLU A 500 9.12 -15.95 4.65
N ILE A 501 9.00 -16.29 5.93
CA ILE A 501 8.65 -17.65 6.39
C ILE A 501 7.26 -18.09 5.88
N MET A 502 6.26 -17.19 5.90
CA MET A 502 4.95 -17.43 5.31
C MET A 502 5.04 -17.66 3.81
N GLN A 503 5.84 -16.85 3.11
CA GLN A 503 6.04 -16.95 1.67
C GLN A 503 6.65 -18.30 1.27
N GLU A 504 7.52 -18.85 2.11
CA GLU A 504 8.16 -20.16 1.93
C GLU A 504 7.29 -21.34 2.40
N GLY A 505 6.10 -21.08 2.97
CA GLY A 505 5.23 -22.13 3.48
C GLY A 505 5.78 -22.84 4.73
N ARG A 506 6.69 -22.19 5.48
CA ARG A 506 7.41 -22.78 6.63
C ARG A 506 6.90 -22.29 7.99
N MET A 507 5.67 -21.78 8.06
CA MET A 507 5.15 -21.23 9.32
C MET A 507 5.18 -22.25 10.45
N PRO A 508 5.82 -21.94 11.61
CA PRO A 508 5.80 -22.80 12.78
C PRO A 508 4.38 -23.02 13.32
N SER A 509 4.22 -24.12 14.07
CA SER A 509 2.95 -24.41 14.72
C SER A 509 2.59 -23.36 15.79
N ALA A 510 1.30 -23.21 16.08
CA ALA A 510 0.81 -22.37 17.17
C ALA A 510 1.45 -22.73 18.52
N GLU A 511 1.69 -24.02 18.80
CA GLU A 511 2.37 -24.47 20.02
C GLU A 511 3.83 -23.99 20.07
N THR A 512 4.56 -24.09 18.95
CA THR A 512 5.93 -23.58 18.85
C THR A 512 5.99 -22.08 19.11
N ILE A 513 5.06 -21.31 18.56
CA ILE A 513 5.00 -19.85 18.75
C ILE A 513 4.75 -19.49 20.21
N ARG A 514 3.88 -20.20 20.93
CA ARG A 514 3.62 -19.97 22.36
C ARG A 514 4.86 -20.19 23.23
N ASN A 515 5.78 -21.04 22.80
CA ASN A 515 7.03 -21.31 23.52
C ASN A 515 8.13 -20.28 23.24
N GLY A 516 7.87 -19.29 22.38
CA GLY A 516 8.81 -18.23 22.01
C GLY A 516 9.69 -18.61 20.82
N ILE A 517 9.87 -17.66 19.90
CA ILE A 517 10.67 -17.82 18.68
C ILE A 517 11.47 -16.54 18.45
N VAL A 518 12.75 -16.67 18.07
CA VAL A 518 13.53 -15.58 17.49
C VAL A 518 13.35 -15.66 15.98
N TRP A 519 12.49 -14.80 15.42
CA TRP A 519 12.01 -14.93 14.04
C TRP A 519 13.12 -14.78 12.99
N THR A 520 14.09 -13.91 13.24
CA THR A 520 15.26 -13.74 12.37
C THR A 520 16.12 -15.00 12.31
N ASP A 521 16.22 -15.76 13.40
CA ASP A 521 16.97 -17.01 13.44
C ASP A 521 16.18 -18.15 12.80
N GLU A 522 14.86 -18.17 12.98
CA GLU A 522 13.95 -19.12 12.31
C GLU A 522 13.98 -18.97 10.79
N LEU A 523 14.05 -17.73 10.30
CA LEU A 523 14.18 -17.45 8.87
C LEU A 523 15.47 -18.07 8.30
N LYS A 524 16.59 -17.95 9.02
CA LYS A 524 17.91 -18.45 8.62
C LYS A 524 18.06 -19.97 8.61
N LYS A 525 17.07 -20.74 9.12
CA LYS A 525 17.09 -22.21 9.07
C LYS A 525 16.82 -22.79 7.66
N ALA A 526 16.46 -21.94 6.70
CA ALA A 526 16.15 -22.32 5.32
C ALA A 526 17.37 -22.79 4.52
#